data_AF-A0A6P2A584-F1
#
_entry.id   AF-A0A6P2A584-F1
#
_cell.length_a   1.000
_cell.length_b   1.000
_cell.length_c   1.000
_cell.angle_alpha   90.00
_cell.angle_beta   90.00
_cell.angle_gamma   90.00
#
_symmetry.space_group_name_H-M   'P 1'
#
loop_
_entity.id
_entity.type
_entity.pdbx_description
1 polymer ?
#
loop_
_entity_poly.entity_id
_entity_poly.type
_entity_poly.pdbx_seq_one_letter_code
_entity_poly.pdbx_strand_id
1 'polypeptide(L)'
;MKSNILLNPIINFFRQFISSAGKLLALGIVLSSCLIILSGCQASAQRDDGVIRLTLWQGINPPANRDVFQKLVDKFNQTHTDIQVESIFA
;
A
#
# COMPACT_ATOMS: atom_id res chain seq x y z
N MET A 1 -47.63 -32.39 -30.80
CA MET A 1 -46.48 -32.64 -29.89
C MET A 1 -45.18 -32.70 -30.69
N LYS A 2 -44.66 -31.57 -31.19
CA LYS A 2 -43.39 -31.50 -31.97
C LYS A 2 -42.62 -30.18 -31.78
N SER A 3 -43.27 -29.10 -31.35
CA SER A 3 -42.65 -27.78 -31.21
C SER A 3 -41.61 -27.70 -30.07
N ASN A 4 -41.78 -28.44 -28.97
CA ASN A 4 -40.87 -28.39 -27.81
C ASN A 4 -39.49 -29.03 -28.04
N ILE A 5 -39.30 -29.81 -29.12
CA ILE A 5 -38.04 -30.55 -29.37
C ILE A 5 -37.00 -29.64 -30.05
N LEU A 6 -37.42 -28.68 -30.87
CA LEU A 6 -36.52 -27.78 -31.60
C LEU A 6 -36.17 -26.49 -30.84
N LEU A 7 -36.99 -26.08 -29.86
CA LEU A 7 -36.75 -24.90 -29.03
C LEU A 7 -35.66 -25.12 -27.95
N ASN A 8 -35.56 -26.35 -27.42
CA ASN A 8 -34.65 -26.68 -26.33
C ASN A 8 -33.14 -26.54 -26.67
N PRO A 9 -32.64 -26.97 -27.85
CA PRO A 9 -31.22 -26.80 -28.19
C PRO A 9 -30.84 -25.33 -28.39
N ILE A 10 -31.73 -24.51 -28.93
CA ILE A 10 -31.51 -23.07 -29.13
C ILE A 10 -31.41 -22.37 -27.77
N ILE A 11 -32.34 -22.64 -26.85
CA ILE A 11 -32.33 -22.08 -25.49
C ILE A 11 -31.08 -22.51 -24.72
N ASN A 12 -30.68 -23.78 -24.85
CA ASN A 12 -29.47 -24.29 -24.20
C ASN A 12 -28.19 -23.66 -24.77
N PHE A 13 -28.14 -23.39 -26.07
CA PHE A 13 -27.04 -22.68 -26.70
C PHE A 13 -26.92 -21.24 -26.19
N PHE A 14 -28.04 -20.50 -26.11
CA PHE A 14 -28.04 -19.15 -25.53
C PHE A 14 -27.68 -19.15 -24.05
N ARG A 15 -28.18 -20.10 -23.25
CA ARG A 15 -27.79 -20.26 -21.84
C ARG A 15 -26.29 -20.54 -21.70
N GLN A 16 -25.73 -21.42 -22.52
CA GLN A 16 -24.31 -21.74 -22.48
C GLN A 16 -23.44 -20.55 -22.88
N PHE A 17 -23.86 -19.80 -23.91
CA PHE A 17 -23.19 -18.58 -24.35
C PHE A 17 -23.22 -17.49 -23.27
N ILE A 18 -24.38 -17.24 -22.66
CA ILE A 18 -24.56 -16.28 -21.55
C ILE A 18 -23.74 -16.72 -20.32
N SER A 19 -23.70 -18.02 -20.01
CA SER A 19 -22.87 -18.57 -18.92
C SER A 19 -21.38 -18.30 -19.17
N SER A 20 -20.91 -18.51 -20.40
CA SER A 20 -19.50 -18.32 -20.77
C SER A 20 -19.11 -16.84 -20.75
N ALA A 21 -19.98 -15.96 -21.27
CA ALA A 21 -19.77 -14.51 -21.20
C ALA A 21 -19.76 -14.00 -19.75
N GLY A 22 -20.66 -14.50 -18.91
CA GLY A 22 -20.70 -14.17 -17.47
C GLY A 22 -19.45 -14.62 -16.72
N LYS A 23 -18.92 -15.80 -17.03
CA LYS A 23 -17.66 -16.30 -16.45
C LYS A 23 -16.46 -15.43 -16.84
N LEU A 24 -16.38 -15.00 -18.09
CA LEU A 24 -15.33 -14.10 -18.57
C LEU A 24 -15.41 -12.72 -17.89
N LEU A 25 -16.63 -12.19 -17.75
CA LEU A 25 -16.85 -10.91 -17.07
C LEU A 25 -16.48 -10.98 -15.58
N ALA A 26 -16.88 -12.05 -14.89
CA ALA A 26 -16.49 -12.29 -13.50
C ALA A 26 -14.96 -12.41 -13.33
N LEU A 27 -14.30 -13.14 -14.23
CA LEU A 27 -12.83 -13.25 -14.23
C LEU A 27 -12.17 -11.88 -14.43
N GLY A 28 -12.68 -11.06 -15.36
CA GLY A 28 -12.18 -9.71 -15.60
C GLY A 28 -12.31 -8.80 -14.37
N ILE A 29 -13.45 -8.87 -13.66
CA ILE A 29 -13.67 -8.12 -12.42
C ILE A 29 -12.69 -8.56 -11.32
N VAL A 30 -12.52 -9.86 -11.12
CA VAL A 30 -11.58 -10.41 -10.12
C VAL A 30 -10.15 -9.96 -10.44
N LEU A 31 -9.73 -10.10 -11.71
CA LEU A 31 -8.38 -9.72 -12.13
C LEU A 31 -8.15 -8.21 -11.96
N SER A 32 -9.11 -7.37 -12.37
CA SER A 32 -9.05 -5.92 -12.19
C SER A 32 -8.94 -5.54 -10.71
N SER A 33 -9.70 -6.22 -9.85
CA SER A 33 -9.69 -5.97 -8.40
C SER A 33 -8.34 -6.31 -7.79
N CYS A 34 -7.74 -7.45 -8.17
CA CYS A 34 -6.40 -7.83 -7.75
C CYS A 34 -5.33 -6.80 -8.17
N LEU A 35 -5.40 -6.30 -9.41
CA LEU A 35 -4.44 -5.32 -9.92
C LEU A 35 -4.55 -3.98 -9.17
N ILE A 36 -5.75 -3.53 -8.83
CA ILE A 36 -5.97 -2.31 -8.04
C ILE A 36 -5.35 -2.46 -6.64
N ILE A 37 -5.59 -3.60 -5.98
CA ILE A 37 -5.03 -3.88 -4.64
C ILE A 37 -3.50 -3.92 -4.68
N LEU A 38 -2.91 -4.54 -5.71
CA LEU A 38 -1.46 -4.59 -5.90
C LEU A 38 -0.86 -3.21 -6.18
N SER A 39 -1.57 -2.33 -6.91
CA SER A 39 -1.10 -0.98 -7.23
C SER A 39 -1.13 -0.01 -6.04
N GLY A 40 -1.96 -0.29 -5.02
CA GLY A 40 -2.04 0.54 -3.81
C GLY A 40 -0.87 0.34 -2.84
N CYS A 41 -0.05 -0.70 -3.02
CA CYS A 41 1.11 -0.97 -2.18
C CYS A 41 2.35 -0.20 -2.66
N GLN A 42 2.18 1.09 -2.98
CA GLN A 42 3.34 1.95 -3.22
C GLN A 42 3.88 2.36 -1.86
N ALA A 43 5.01 1.75 -1.46
CA ALA A 43 5.79 2.24 -0.34
C ALA A 43 5.99 3.74 -0.57
N SER A 44 5.63 4.57 0.41
CA SER A 44 5.89 6.00 0.37
C SER A 44 7.36 6.16 0.01
N ALA A 45 7.64 6.53 -1.24
CA ALA A 45 8.99 6.78 -1.68
C ALA A 45 9.43 8.01 -0.91
N GLN A 46 10.07 7.77 0.24
CA GLN A 46 10.77 8.81 0.96
C GLN A 46 11.69 9.43 -0.07
N ARG A 47 11.56 10.76 -0.26
CA ARG A 47 12.41 11.48 -1.22
C ARG A 47 13.83 11.08 -0.90
N ASP A 48 14.47 10.39 -1.84
CA ASP A 48 15.86 9.98 -1.72
C ASP A 48 16.71 11.22 -1.95
N ASP A 49 16.82 12.03 -0.91
CA ASP A 49 17.73 13.16 -0.83
C ASP A 49 19.13 12.72 -0.37
N GLY A 50 19.35 11.40 -0.25
CA GLY A 50 20.60 10.81 0.24
C GLY A 50 20.84 11.00 1.74
N VAL A 51 19.90 11.59 2.48
CA VAL A 51 20.05 11.87 3.93
C VAL A 51 19.48 10.72 4.75
N ILE A 52 20.29 10.14 5.62
CA ILE A 52 19.87 9.12 6.57
C ILE A 52 19.09 9.80 7.70
N ARG A 53 17.80 9.51 7.81
CA ARG A 53 16.92 10.08 8.84
C ARG A 53 16.72 9.07 9.97
N LEU A 54 17.15 9.42 11.18
CA LEU A 54 17.07 8.58 12.37
C LEU A 54 16.18 9.24 13.43
N THR A 55 15.32 8.44 14.06
CA THR A 55 14.56 8.86 15.23
C THR A 55 15.20 8.26 16.49
N LEU A 56 15.63 9.13 17.40
CA LEU A 56 16.24 8.77 18.66
C LEU A 56 15.25 8.90 19.81
N TRP A 57 14.73 7.75 20.23
CA TRP A 57 13.83 7.61 21.37
C TRP A 57 14.62 7.59 22.68
N GLN A 58 14.26 8.43 23.64
CA GLN A 58 14.99 8.56 24.89
C GLN A 58 14.09 8.81 26.10
N GLY A 59 14.54 8.35 27.27
CA GLY A 59 13.87 8.49 28.56
C GLY A 59 14.68 9.34 29.57
N ILE A 60 15.11 10.53 29.17
CA ILE A 60 15.96 11.40 29.99
C ILE A 60 15.18 11.96 31.20
N ASN A 61 15.76 11.67 32.37
CA ASN A 61 15.33 12.12 33.69
C ASN A 61 16.58 12.48 34.51
N PRO A 62 16.72 13.71 35.07
CA PRO A 62 15.72 14.76 35.23
C PRO A 62 15.32 15.46 33.92
N PRO A 63 14.10 16.04 33.83
CA PRO A 63 13.63 16.76 32.65
C PRO A 63 14.55 17.88 32.18
N ALA A 64 15.26 18.54 33.11
CA ALA A 64 16.21 19.60 32.79
C ALA A 64 17.35 19.16 31.85
N ASN A 65 17.69 17.86 31.80
CA ASN A 65 18.74 17.36 30.93
C ASN A 65 18.30 17.23 29.46
N ARG A 66 17.00 17.36 29.16
CA ARG A 66 16.48 17.27 27.80
C ARG A 66 16.97 18.43 26.94
N ASP A 67 17.05 19.62 27.50
CA ASP A 67 17.56 20.81 26.79
C ASP A 67 19.04 20.66 26.42
N VAL A 68 19.83 20.04 27.32
CA VAL A 68 21.24 19.74 27.06
C VAL A 68 21.35 18.71 25.92
N PHE A 69 20.54 17.66 25.97
CA PHE A 69 20.53 16.64 24.94
C PHE A 69 20.07 17.18 23.58
N GLN A 70 19.06 18.05 23.55
CA GLN A 70 18.61 18.69 22.33
C GLN A 70 19.73 19.52 21.69
N LYS A 71 20.50 20.26 22.48
CA LYS A 71 21.68 21.00 21.96
C LYS A 71 22.74 20.07 21.35
N LEU A 72 22.91 18.87 21.88
CA LEU A 72 23.82 17.87 21.31
C LEU A 72 23.29 17.34 19.98
N VAL A 73 21.98 17.07 19.89
CA VAL A 73 21.32 16.65 18.65
C VAL A 73 21.40 17.75 17.59
N ASP A 74 21.15 19.01 17.97
CA ASP A 74 21.25 20.16 17.07
C ASP A 74 22.68 20.32 16.54
N LYS A 75 23.68 20.19 17.42
CA LYS A 75 25.09 20.24 17.02
C LYS A 75 25.43 19.08 16.07
N PHE A 76 24.95 17.87 16.36
CA PHE A 76 25.16 16.72 15.48
C PHE A 76 24.60 16.97 14.08
N ASN A 77 23.35 17.43 13.98
CA ASN A 77 22.67 17.72 12.71
C ASN A 77 23.34 18.86 11.93
N GLN A 78 23.97 19.82 12.62
CA GLN A 78 24.73 20.89 11.97
C GLN A 78 26.06 20.39 11.40
N THR A 79 26.68 19.38 12.01
CA THR A 79 28.00 18.87 11.60
C THR A 79 27.96 17.64 10.69
N HIS A 80 26.80 17.00 10.54
CA HIS A 80 26.62 15.82 9.68
C HIS A 80 25.46 16.09 8.71
N THR A 81 25.81 16.40 7.46
CA THR A 81 24.80 16.75 6.43
C THR A 81 24.16 15.53 5.79
N ASP A 82 24.81 14.38 5.92
CA ASP A 82 24.40 13.08 5.43
C ASP A 82 23.48 12.33 6.42
N ILE A 83 23.39 12.79 7.68
CA ILE A 83 22.58 12.17 8.72
C ILE A 83 21.77 13.24 9.47
N GLN A 84 20.46 13.04 9.56
CA GLN A 84 19.57 13.86 10.37
C GLN A 84 18.95 13.04 11.50
N VAL A 85 19.11 13.51 12.74
CA VAL A 85 18.56 12.90 13.94
C VAL A 85 17.40 13.75 14.48
N GLU A 86 16.25 13.13 14.65
CA GLU A 86 15.12 13.67 15.41
C GLU A 86 15.12 13.04 16.81
N SER A 87 15.04 13.84 17.87
CA SER A 87 14.94 13.32 19.24
C SER A 87 13.51 13.34 19.74
N ILE A 88 13.01 12.18 20.18
CA ILE A 88 11.69 12.03 20.79
C ILE A 88 11.87 11.58 22.23
N PHE A 89 11.21 12.28 23.15
CA PHE A 89 11.08 11.83 24.52
C PHE A 89 9.83 10.95 24.68
N ALA A 90 9.96 9.80 25.36
CA ALA A 90 8.86 8.89 25.70
C ALA A 90 8.62 8.82 27.22
#